data_AF-A0AAN8T5C5-F1
#
_entry.id   AF-A0AAN8T5C5-F1
#
_cell.length_a   1.000
_cell.length_b   1.000
_cell.length_c   1.000
_cell.angle_alpha   90.00
_cell.angle_beta   90.00
_cell.angle_gamma   90.00
#
_symmetry.space_group_name_H-M   'P 1'
#
loop_
_entity.id
_entity.type
_entity.pdbx_description
1 polymer ?
#
loop_
_entity_poly.entity_id
_entity_poly.type
_entity_poly.pdbx_seq_one_letter_code
_entity_poly.pdbx_strand_id
1 'polypeptide(L)'
;MIGFLGFLPEITKATEYWVGGEKGWTLDVDYQAWANGKTFKVGDKLVFKYNKDSHNVFKVNQTSFQNCIVPPPSQGLTSGHDVITLASPGKHWYICGVPTHCSDHSQKLVITVEGGAPAPAPAPVPAMEYWVGGNKGWTIDVDYQAWAKGKNFKVGDTLVFKYTKGHDNVFKVNQTSFKDCIVPSSGGLTSGKDVITLATPGKKWYISGFPSHCSDHNQKLVITVEGGAPAPATPIPAPATPIPAPATPVPTPGPATKDDSNNSYRVTISAYKIFVGGVVLVWTILTLV
;
A
#
# COMPACT_ATOMS: atom_id res chain seq x y z
N MET A 1 31.08 17.14 32.73
CA MET A 1 31.16 16.44 31.43
C MET A 1 30.21 15.26 31.47
N ILE A 2 29.14 15.27 30.69
CA ILE A 2 28.26 14.11 30.52
C ILE A 2 28.80 13.36 29.30
N GLY A 3 29.41 12.20 29.53
CA GLY A 3 29.98 11.37 28.48
C GLY A 3 28.86 10.71 27.68
N PHE A 4 28.73 11.08 26.41
CA PHE A 4 27.91 10.33 25.46
C PHE A 4 28.63 9.02 25.13
N LEU A 5 28.13 7.91 25.69
CA LEU A 5 28.42 6.57 25.20
C LEU A 5 27.81 6.45 23.80
N GLY A 6 28.63 6.70 22.77
CA GLY A 6 28.26 6.47 21.38
C GLY A 6 28.11 4.98 21.13
N PHE A 7 26.87 4.53 20.90
CA PHE A 7 26.62 3.25 20.26
C PHE A 7 27.10 3.33 18.80
N LEU A 8 28.24 2.68 18.52
CA LEU A 8 28.65 2.43 17.13
C LEU A 8 27.70 1.37 16.55
N PRO A 9 27.02 1.64 15.41
CA PRO A 9 26.21 0.63 14.75
C PRO A 9 27.14 -0.50 14.27
N GLU A 10 26.86 -1.71 14.71
CA GLU A 10 27.56 -2.92 14.30
C GLU A 10 27.28 -3.15 12.80
N ILE A 11 28.32 -3.06 11.96
CA ILE A 11 28.20 -3.32 10.52
C ILE A 11 28.08 -4.84 10.36
N THR A 12 26.87 -5.36 10.44
CA THR A 12 26.62 -6.79 10.27
C THR A 12 26.97 -7.18 8.83
N LYS A 13 28.06 -7.96 8.66
CA LYS A 13 28.46 -8.53 7.37
C LYS A 13 27.36 -9.48 6.89
N ALA A 14 26.99 -9.39 5.60
CA ALA A 14 26.04 -10.31 4.97
C ALA A 14 26.52 -11.76 5.08
N THR A 15 25.63 -12.66 5.49
CA THR A 15 25.92 -14.09 5.63
C THR A 15 25.71 -14.80 4.30
N GLU A 16 26.59 -15.75 3.98
CA GLU A 16 26.42 -16.62 2.81
C GLU A 16 25.94 -18.01 3.24
N TYR A 17 24.83 -18.45 2.65
CA TYR A 17 24.22 -19.75 2.91
C TYR A 17 24.38 -20.66 1.69
N TRP A 18 25.20 -21.69 1.83
CA TRP A 18 25.38 -22.73 0.83
C TRP A 18 24.19 -23.69 0.85
N VAL A 19 23.32 -23.59 -0.16
CA VAL A 19 22.07 -24.33 -0.24
C VAL A 19 22.34 -25.83 -0.32
N GLY A 20 21.75 -26.59 0.60
CA GLY A 20 21.98 -28.04 0.73
C GLY A 20 23.30 -28.42 1.46
N GLY A 21 24.09 -27.43 1.90
CA GLY A 21 25.36 -27.67 2.59
C GLY A 21 26.38 -28.36 1.67
N GLU A 22 27.08 -29.37 2.19
CA GLU A 22 28.08 -30.13 1.44
C GLU A 22 27.52 -30.85 0.20
N LYS A 23 26.24 -31.24 0.26
CA LYS A 23 25.55 -31.91 -0.86
C LYS A 23 25.24 -30.95 -2.03
N GLY A 24 25.13 -29.65 -1.75
CA GLY A 24 24.74 -28.65 -2.73
C GLY A 24 23.29 -28.79 -3.21
N TRP A 25 23.02 -28.21 -4.39
CA TRP A 25 21.71 -28.24 -5.03
C TRP A 25 21.58 -29.45 -5.95
N THR A 26 21.11 -30.58 -5.40
CA THR A 26 20.91 -31.86 -6.09
C THR A 26 19.58 -32.53 -5.71
N LEU A 27 19.30 -33.72 -6.25
CA LEU A 27 18.09 -34.51 -5.96
C LEU A 27 18.11 -35.10 -4.55
N ASP A 28 16.93 -35.43 -4.03
CA ASP A 28 16.74 -36.20 -2.79
C ASP A 28 17.41 -35.58 -1.54
N VAL A 29 17.48 -34.24 -1.51
CA VAL A 29 17.90 -33.44 -0.36
C VAL A 29 16.68 -32.79 0.26
N ASP A 30 16.51 -32.95 1.58
CA ASP A 30 15.50 -32.20 2.33
C ASP A 30 15.97 -30.76 2.58
N TYR A 31 15.65 -29.88 1.64
CA TYR A 31 15.99 -28.46 1.72
C TYR A 31 15.26 -27.72 2.85
N GLN A 32 14.11 -28.23 3.30
CA GLN A 32 13.39 -27.63 4.42
C GLN A 32 14.08 -27.97 5.74
N ALA A 33 14.54 -29.21 5.91
CA ALA A 33 15.42 -29.58 7.02
C ALA A 33 16.74 -28.81 6.98
N TRP A 34 17.34 -28.62 5.79
CA TRP A 34 18.53 -27.76 5.65
C TRP A 34 18.27 -26.31 6.09
N ALA A 35 17.12 -25.75 5.72
CA ALA A 35 16.75 -24.39 6.09
C ALA A 35 16.38 -24.25 7.58
N ASN A 36 15.99 -25.34 8.23
CA ASN A 36 15.56 -25.32 9.62
C ASN A 36 16.65 -24.78 10.57
N GLY A 37 16.25 -23.94 11.51
CA GLY A 37 17.15 -23.28 12.46
C GLY A 37 18.06 -22.18 11.88
N LYS A 38 17.95 -21.86 10.58
CA LYS A 38 18.68 -20.73 9.96
C LYS A 38 17.86 -19.46 10.00
N THR A 39 18.55 -18.35 10.20
CA THR A 39 17.96 -17.01 10.19
C THR A 39 18.44 -16.26 8.95
N PHE A 40 17.58 -16.17 7.95
CA PHE A 40 17.86 -15.42 6.73
C PHE A 40 17.48 -13.95 6.93
N LYS A 41 18.38 -13.03 6.64
CA LYS A 41 18.16 -11.58 6.76
C LYS A 41 18.32 -10.89 5.41
N VAL A 42 17.72 -9.71 5.28
CA VAL A 42 17.96 -8.85 4.11
C VAL A 42 19.45 -8.55 3.98
N GLY A 43 19.99 -8.74 2.78
CA GLY A 43 21.41 -8.59 2.47
C GLY A 43 22.20 -9.91 2.45
N ASP A 44 21.72 -10.96 3.12
CA ASP A 44 22.32 -12.30 3.06
C ASP A 44 22.29 -12.87 1.64
N LYS A 45 23.07 -13.90 1.39
CA LYS A 45 23.20 -14.56 0.08
C LYS A 45 22.86 -16.04 0.17
N LEU A 46 22.10 -16.55 -0.79
CA LEU A 46 21.98 -17.98 -1.07
C LEU A 46 22.97 -18.34 -2.17
N VAL A 47 23.78 -19.37 -1.94
CA VAL A 47 24.74 -19.91 -2.91
C VAL A 47 24.26 -21.28 -3.36
N PHE A 48 23.88 -21.39 -4.62
CA PHE A 48 23.46 -22.64 -5.26
C PHE A 48 24.63 -23.23 -6.05
N LYS A 49 25.18 -24.34 -5.58
CA LYS A 49 26.24 -25.09 -6.26
C LYS A 49 25.69 -26.40 -6.80
N TYR A 50 25.86 -26.66 -8.10
CA TYR A 50 25.33 -27.85 -8.77
C TYR A 50 26.02 -28.14 -10.10
N ASN A 51 25.81 -29.34 -10.66
CA ASN A 51 26.22 -29.63 -12.03
C ASN A 51 25.30 -28.85 -13.00
N LYS A 52 25.86 -27.86 -13.70
CA LYS A 52 25.13 -26.97 -14.64
C LYS A 52 24.39 -27.71 -15.76
N ASP A 53 24.83 -28.92 -16.11
CA ASP A 53 24.23 -29.73 -17.16
C ASP A 53 23.06 -30.60 -16.64
N SER A 54 22.88 -30.66 -15.32
CA SER A 54 21.87 -31.49 -14.65
C SER A 54 20.83 -30.68 -13.87
N HIS A 55 21.15 -29.46 -13.43
CA HIS A 55 20.25 -28.65 -12.62
C HIS A 55 20.22 -27.20 -13.07
N ASN A 56 19.23 -26.47 -12.57
CA ASN A 56 19.08 -25.03 -12.69
C ASN A 56 18.34 -24.50 -11.46
N VAL A 57 18.25 -23.18 -11.33
CA VAL A 57 17.52 -22.52 -10.24
C VAL A 57 16.56 -21.49 -10.80
N PHE A 58 15.28 -21.62 -10.48
CA PHE A 58 14.27 -20.61 -10.74
C PHE A 58 13.79 -20.01 -9.43
N LYS A 59 13.73 -18.68 -9.36
CA LYS A 59 12.97 -17.99 -8.32
C LYS A 59 11.50 -17.94 -8.75
N VAL A 60 10.60 -18.37 -7.88
CA VAL A 60 9.17 -18.50 -8.20
C VAL A 60 8.28 -17.92 -7.08
N ASN A 61 6.97 -17.84 -7.33
CA ASN A 61 5.99 -17.51 -6.32
C ASN A 61 5.48 -18.78 -5.60
N GLN A 62 4.64 -18.62 -4.58
CA GLN A 62 4.09 -19.72 -3.80
C GLN A 62 3.34 -20.76 -4.65
N THR A 63 2.47 -20.32 -5.56
CA THR A 63 1.67 -21.21 -6.41
C THR A 63 2.56 -22.05 -7.32
N SER A 64 3.54 -21.42 -7.98
CA SER A 64 4.51 -22.10 -8.83
C SER A 64 5.40 -23.05 -8.05
N PHE A 65 5.75 -22.73 -6.81
CA PHE A 65 6.50 -23.63 -5.93
C PHE A 65 5.70 -24.87 -5.51
N GLN A 66 4.43 -24.69 -5.15
CA GLN A 66 3.54 -25.79 -4.75
C GLN A 66 3.30 -26.76 -5.90
N ASN A 67 3.07 -26.21 -7.10
CA ASN A 67 2.70 -26.97 -8.29
C ASN A 67 3.87 -27.26 -9.25
N CYS A 68 5.11 -26.91 -8.87
CA CYS A 68 6.31 -27.03 -9.70
C CYS A 68 6.16 -26.44 -11.12
N ILE A 69 5.51 -25.28 -11.22
CA ILE A 69 5.33 -24.57 -12.49
C ILE A 69 6.64 -23.87 -12.84
N VAL A 70 7.27 -24.33 -13.92
CA VAL A 70 8.56 -23.83 -14.39
C VAL A 70 8.36 -22.57 -15.26
N PRO A 71 8.98 -21.42 -14.91
CA PRO A 71 8.97 -20.23 -15.75
C PRO A 71 9.71 -20.41 -17.10
N PRO A 72 9.61 -19.44 -18.03
CA PRO A 72 10.38 -19.48 -19.26
C PRO A 72 11.89 -19.60 -19.02
N PRO A 73 12.65 -20.33 -19.86
CA PRO A 73 14.09 -20.58 -19.65
C PRO A 73 14.95 -19.32 -19.43
N SER A 74 14.55 -18.17 -19.98
CA SER A 74 15.24 -16.88 -19.80
C SER A 74 15.25 -16.35 -18.37
N GLN A 75 14.44 -16.92 -17.47
CA GLN A 75 14.38 -16.56 -16.05
C GLN A 75 15.16 -17.53 -15.15
N GLY A 76 15.72 -18.60 -15.73
CA GLY A 76 16.48 -19.60 -15.00
C GLY A 76 17.94 -19.18 -14.82
N LEU A 77 18.49 -19.46 -13.64
CA LEU A 77 19.92 -19.41 -13.38
C LEU A 77 20.53 -20.77 -13.73
N THR A 78 21.66 -20.76 -14.44
CA THR A 78 22.21 -21.96 -15.11
C THR A 78 23.73 -22.04 -15.04
N SER A 79 24.38 -21.24 -14.18
CA SER A 79 25.86 -21.22 -14.14
C SER A 79 26.47 -22.44 -13.43
N GLY A 80 25.70 -23.11 -12.56
CA GLY A 80 26.21 -24.16 -11.68
C GLY A 80 26.81 -23.62 -10.38
N HIS A 81 26.93 -22.30 -10.26
CA HIS A 81 27.37 -21.60 -9.05
C HIS A 81 26.67 -20.24 -8.95
N ASP A 82 25.36 -20.26 -8.70
CA ASP A 82 24.52 -19.08 -8.72
C ASP A 82 24.37 -18.48 -7.32
N VAL A 83 24.59 -17.16 -7.22
CA VAL A 83 24.52 -16.43 -5.95
C VAL A 83 23.35 -15.46 -5.99
N ILE A 84 22.39 -15.64 -5.09
CA ILE A 84 21.19 -14.81 -4.98
C ILE A 84 21.28 -13.98 -3.70
N THR A 85 21.27 -12.65 -3.83
CA THR A 85 21.17 -11.75 -2.67
C THR A 85 19.71 -11.62 -2.23
N LEU A 86 19.44 -11.81 -0.93
CA LEU A 86 18.13 -11.70 -0.32
C LEU A 86 17.78 -10.21 -0.12
N ALA A 87 17.22 -9.60 -1.16
CA ALA A 87 17.00 -8.15 -1.19
C ALA A 87 15.75 -7.67 -0.43
N SER A 88 14.85 -8.56 -0.01
CA SER A 88 13.60 -8.18 0.62
C SER A 88 13.15 -9.15 1.72
N PRO A 89 12.43 -8.66 2.75
CA PRO A 89 11.74 -9.51 3.71
C PRO A 89 10.73 -10.44 3.06
N GLY A 90 10.27 -11.45 3.81
CA GLY A 90 9.18 -12.33 3.45
C GLY A 90 9.63 -13.68 2.90
N LYS A 91 8.69 -14.46 2.38
CA LYS A 91 8.98 -15.78 1.83
C LYS A 91 9.61 -15.67 0.44
N HIS A 92 10.64 -16.47 0.20
CA HIS A 92 11.25 -16.63 -1.12
C HIS A 92 11.24 -18.12 -1.48
N TRP A 93 10.86 -18.42 -2.71
CA TRP A 93 10.72 -19.80 -3.21
C TRP A 93 11.62 -20.04 -4.41
N TYR A 94 12.25 -21.19 -4.43
CA TYR A 94 13.20 -21.62 -5.45
C TYR A 94 12.91 -23.07 -5.87
N ILE A 95 13.02 -23.38 -7.15
CA ILE A 95 12.81 -24.72 -7.71
C ILE A 95 13.89 -25.06 -8.74
N CYS A 96 14.14 -26.34 -8.96
CA CYS A 96 14.77 -26.81 -10.18
C CYS A 96 13.69 -27.07 -11.24
N GLY A 97 13.88 -26.52 -12.43
CA GLY A 97 12.95 -26.61 -13.56
C GLY A 97 13.18 -27.79 -14.50
N VAL A 98 14.14 -28.66 -14.22
CA VAL A 98 14.33 -29.91 -14.98
C VAL A 98 13.14 -30.84 -14.69
N PRO A 99 12.59 -31.58 -15.68
CA PRO A 99 11.47 -32.49 -15.45
C PRO A 99 11.71 -33.41 -14.25
N THR A 100 10.64 -33.68 -13.50
CA THR A 100 10.59 -34.48 -12.24
C THR A 100 11.41 -33.97 -11.05
N HIS A 101 12.41 -33.13 -11.25
CA HIS A 101 13.31 -32.69 -10.17
C HIS A 101 12.56 -31.96 -9.03
N CYS A 102 11.64 -31.05 -9.36
CA CYS A 102 10.84 -30.35 -8.36
C CYS A 102 9.69 -31.20 -7.81
N SER A 103 8.96 -31.92 -8.68
CA SER A 103 7.71 -32.58 -8.33
C SER A 103 7.93 -33.90 -7.59
N ASP A 104 8.90 -34.69 -8.05
CA ASP A 104 9.07 -36.09 -7.63
C ASP A 104 10.25 -36.21 -6.67
N HIS A 105 11.32 -35.43 -6.92
CA HIS A 105 12.55 -35.44 -6.11
C HIS A 105 12.68 -34.27 -5.13
N SER A 106 11.64 -33.44 -5.00
CA SER A 106 11.58 -32.32 -4.06
C SER A 106 12.77 -31.36 -4.13
N GLN A 107 13.38 -31.17 -5.31
CA GLN A 107 14.45 -30.20 -5.53
C GLN A 107 13.88 -28.77 -5.56
N LYS A 108 13.45 -28.31 -4.39
CA LYS A 108 12.79 -27.02 -4.14
C LYS A 108 13.09 -26.52 -2.73
N LEU A 109 13.27 -25.20 -2.59
CA LEU A 109 13.54 -24.52 -1.32
C LEU A 109 12.56 -23.37 -1.11
N VAL A 110 11.90 -23.32 0.03
CA VAL A 110 11.32 -22.10 0.58
C VAL A 110 12.08 -21.66 1.82
N ILE A 111 12.31 -20.36 1.94
CA ILE A 111 12.85 -19.72 3.14
C ILE A 111 11.98 -18.52 3.53
N THR A 112 12.07 -18.09 4.79
CA THR A 112 11.53 -16.81 5.23
C THR A 112 12.69 -15.89 5.56
N VAL A 113 12.79 -14.78 4.85
CA VAL A 113 13.75 -13.71 5.12
C VAL A 113 13.12 -12.77 6.13
N GLU A 114 13.76 -12.66 7.29
CA GLU A 114 13.42 -11.64 8.26
C GLU A 114 13.62 -10.28 7.62
N GLY A 115 12.59 -9.44 7.70
CA GLY A 115 12.86 -8.02 7.67
C GLY A 115 13.73 -7.77 8.88
N GLY A 116 14.98 -7.32 8.66
CA GLY A 116 15.77 -6.78 9.76
C GLY A 116 14.86 -5.88 10.59
N ALA A 117 15.06 -5.86 11.91
CA ALA A 117 14.32 -4.98 12.79
C ALA A 117 14.21 -3.63 12.07
N PRO A 118 12.98 -3.06 11.91
CA PRO A 118 12.83 -1.81 11.18
C PRO A 118 13.92 -0.89 11.70
N ALA A 119 14.75 -0.37 10.78
CA ALA A 119 15.78 0.59 11.16
C ALA A 119 15.13 1.53 12.17
N PRO A 120 15.74 1.75 13.36
CA PRO A 120 15.10 2.50 14.44
C PRO A 120 14.42 3.68 13.78
N ALA A 121 13.08 3.78 13.96
CA ALA A 121 12.34 4.86 13.33
C ALA A 121 13.15 6.13 13.58
N PRO A 122 13.47 6.92 12.53
CA PRO A 122 14.30 8.10 12.72
C PRO A 122 13.74 8.82 13.93
N ALA A 123 14.60 9.05 14.94
CA ALA A 123 14.18 9.67 16.18
C ALA A 123 13.31 10.88 15.82
N PRO A 124 12.16 11.10 16.50
CA PRO A 124 11.28 12.20 16.16
C PRO A 124 12.14 13.45 16.01
N VAL A 125 12.18 14.02 14.80
CA VAL A 125 12.86 15.30 14.63
C VAL A 125 12.13 16.25 15.57
N PRO A 126 12.82 16.90 16.52
CA PRO A 126 12.14 17.80 17.44
C PRO A 126 11.42 18.86 16.60
N ALA A 127 10.10 18.93 16.77
CA ALA A 127 9.29 19.94 16.11
C ALA A 127 9.80 21.33 16.50
N MET A 128 10.13 22.15 15.51
CA MET A 128 10.63 23.50 15.75
C MET A 128 9.45 24.45 15.96
N GLU A 129 9.60 25.33 16.95
CA GLU A 129 8.67 26.44 17.19
C GLU A 129 9.21 27.72 16.54
N TYR A 130 8.42 28.34 15.65
CA TYR A 130 8.76 29.58 14.97
C TYR A 130 7.86 30.73 15.41
N TRP A 131 8.46 31.70 16.09
CA TRP A 131 7.79 32.95 16.43
C TRP A 131 7.71 33.85 15.21
N VAL A 132 6.51 34.00 14.65
CA VAL A 132 6.26 34.74 13.40
C VAL A 132 6.61 36.22 13.62
N GLY A 133 7.48 36.75 12.76
CA GLY A 133 8.02 38.11 12.90
C GLY A 133 9.14 38.26 13.95
N GLY A 134 9.55 37.17 14.62
CA GLY A 134 10.60 37.18 15.63
C GLY A 134 10.25 38.10 16.80
N ASN A 135 11.19 38.97 17.19
CA ASN A 135 10.98 39.91 18.31
C ASN A 135 9.88 40.94 18.06
N LYS A 136 9.54 41.22 16.78
CA LYS A 136 8.44 42.15 16.44
C LYS A 136 7.06 41.52 16.61
N GLY A 137 6.96 40.19 16.46
CA GLY A 137 5.68 39.48 16.45
C GLY A 137 4.87 39.70 15.18
N TRP A 138 3.58 39.36 15.26
CA TRP A 138 2.60 39.52 14.18
C TRP A 138 1.96 40.91 14.26
N THR A 139 2.53 41.89 13.54
CA THR A 139 2.06 43.27 13.45
C THR A 139 2.21 43.84 12.03
N ILE A 140 1.71 45.05 11.79
CA ILE A 140 1.83 45.78 10.52
C ILE A 140 3.28 46.16 10.21
N ASP A 141 3.57 46.41 8.93
CA ASP A 141 4.87 46.92 8.44
C ASP A 141 6.08 46.00 8.76
N VAL A 142 5.82 44.68 8.83
CA VAL A 142 6.85 43.64 8.95
C VAL A 142 6.95 42.87 7.64
N ASP A 143 8.17 42.72 7.11
CA ASP A 143 8.41 41.84 5.96
C ASP A 143 8.49 40.38 6.41
N TYR A 144 7.32 39.72 6.42
CA TYR A 144 7.22 38.30 6.77
C TYR A 144 7.88 37.38 5.77
N GLN A 145 8.06 37.80 4.51
CA GLN A 145 8.75 36.99 3.51
C GLN A 145 10.26 37.01 3.76
N ALA A 146 10.82 38.17 4.10
CA ALA A 146 12.19 38.28 4.58
C ALA A 146 12.39 37.51 5.89
N TRP A 147 11.44 37.60 6.83
CA TRP A 147 11.49 36.78 8.06
C TRP A 147 11.48 35.28 7.74
N ALA A 148 10.65 34.82 6.81
CA ALA A 148 10.57 33.40 6.45
C ALA A 148 11.79 32.90 5.66
N LYS A 149 12.52 33.79 4.99
CA LYS A 149 13.65 33.45 4.13
C LYS A 149 14.72 32.66 4.90
N GLY A 150 15.15 31.54 4.33
CA GLY A 150 16.18 30.67 4.91
C GLY A 150 15.71 29.79 6.07
N LYS A 151 14.42 29.80 6.42
CA LYS A 151 13.85 28.85 7.40
C LYS A 151 13.37 27.59 6.70
N ASN A 152 13.60 26.44 7.32
CA ASN A 152 13.20 25.13 6.83
C ASN A 152 12.00 24.63 7.63
N PHE A 153 10.80 25.02 7.21
CA PHE A 153 9.57 24.56 7.84
C PHE A 153 9.28 23.12 7.45
N LYS A 154 9.04 22.26 8.43
CA LYS A 154 8.74 20.83 8.25
C LYS A 154 7.39 20.48 8.84
N VAL A 155 6.83 19.36 8.39
CA VAL A 155 5.63 18.81 9.01
C VAL A 155 5.89 18.53 10.48
N GLY A 156 5.00 19.01 11.35
CA GLY A 156 5.12 18.90 12.81
C GLY A 156 5.58 20.18 13.50
N ASP A 157 6.30 21.06 12.80
CA ASP A 157 6.70 22.38 13.32
C ASP A 157 5.49 23.25 13.69
N THR A 158 5.68 24.26 14.51
CA THR A 158 4.63 25.20 14.93
C THR A 158 4.97 26.64 14.55
N LEU A 159 3.96 27.39 14.12
CA LEU A 159 4.01 28.85 13.98
C LEU A 159 3.32 29.48 15.19
N VAL A 160 4.01 30.38 15.88
CA VAL A 160 3.45 31.16 16.99
C VAL A 160 3.23 32.60 16.52
N PHE A 161 1.97 33.00 16.45
CA PHE A 161 1.54 34.35 16.15
C PHE A 161 1.22 35.08 17.45
N LYS A 162 2.11 35.98 17.86
CA LYS A 162 1.89 36.85 19.02
C LYS A 162 1.55 38.25 18.53
N TYR A 163 0.45 38.81 19.00
CA TYR A 163 -0.07 40.11 18.59
C TYR A 163 -0.99 40.71 19.65
N THR A 164 -1.34 41.99 19.52
CA THR A 164 -2.24 42.65 20.48
C THR A 164 -3.68 42.19 20.24
N LYS A 165 -4.25 41.48 21.21
CA LYS A 165 -5.64 41.00 21.13
C LYS A 165 -6.60 42.16 20.85
N GLY A 166 -7.48 41.98 19.87
CA GLY A 166 -8.45 43.01 19.46
C GLY A 166 -7.92 44.04 18.47
N HIS A 167 -6.62 44.04 18.16
CA HIS A 167 -6.02 44.87 17.11
C HIS A 167 -5.53 44.06 15.91
N ASP A 168 -5.32 42.75 16.11
CA ASP A 168 -4.87 41.84 15.08
C ASP A 168 -5.57 40.49 15.23
N ASN A 169 -5.54 39.69 14.17
CA ASN A 169 -5.97 38.30 14.15
C ASN A 169 -5.17 37.53 13.09
N VAL A 170 -5.38 36.22 13.01
CA VAL A 170 -4.73 35.37 12.02
C VAL A 170 -5.78 34.51 11.33
N PHE A 171 -5.84 34.59 10.00
CA PHE A 171 -6.61 33.67 9.17
C PHE A 171 -5.66 32.80 8.37
N LYS A 172 -5.92 31.50 8.36
CA LYS A 172 -5.33 30.59 7.38
C LYS A 172 -6.19 30.63 6.12
N VAL A 173 -5.57 30.91 4.97
CA VAL A 173 -6.27 31.13 3.71
C VAL A 173 -5.64 30.34 2.57
N ASN A 174 -6.28 30.37 1.39
CA ASN A 174 -5.71 29.83 0.16
C ASN A 174 -4.87 30.90 -0.57
N GLN A 175 -4.23 30.52 -1.68
CA GLN A 175 -3.38 31.42 -2.47
C GLN A 175 -4.13 32.65 -3.01
N THR A 176 -5.36 32.48 -3.50
CA THR A 176 -6.16 33.58 -4.06
C THR A 176 -6.51 34.58 -2.97
N SER A 177 -7.08 34.12 -1.86
CA SER A 177 -7.41 34.94 -0.70
C SER A 177 -6.18 35.63 -0.09
N PHE A 178 -5.01 35.00 -0.13
CA PHE A 178 -3.75 35.62 0.29
C PHE A 178 -3.30 36.75 -0.64
N LYS A 179 -3.41 36.54 -1.95
CA LYS A 179 -3.02 37.53 -2.96
C LYS A 179 -3.92 38.75 -2.87
N ASP A 180 -5.22 38.52 -2.80
CA ASP A 180 -6.25 39.53 -2.91
C ASP A 180 -6.76 40.02 -1.54
N CYS A 181 -6.16 39.55 -0.45
CA CYS A 181 -6.54 39.87 0.94
C CYS A 181 -8.03 39.65 1.24
N ILE A 182 -8.60 38.56 0.72
CA ILE A 182 -10.00 38.19 0.96
C ILE A 182 -10.10 37.53 2.33
N VAL A 183 -10.73 38.23 3.28
CA VAL A 183 -10.93 37.76 4.65
C VAL A 183 -12.15 36.83 4.71
N PRO A 184 -11.99 35.57 5.16
CA PRO A 184 -13.12 34.67 5.41
C PRO A 184 -14.08 35.23 6.47
N SER A 185 -15.37 34.90 6.37
CA SER A 185 -16.39 35.33 7.35
C SER A 185 -16.23 34.69 8.74
N SER A 186 -15.45 33.60 8.85
CA SER A 186 -15.20 32.87 10.10
C SER A 186 -13.86 32.13 10.06
N GLY A 187 -13.43 31.58 11.19
CA GLY A 187 -12.18 30.81 11.30
C GLY A 187 -10.93 31.66 11.61
N GLY A 188 -11.11 32.93 11.96
CA GLY A 188 -10.03 33.79 12.45
C GLY A 188 -9.62 33.40 13.86
N LEU A 189 -8.32 33.31 14.09
CA LEU A 189 -7.73 33.13 15.42
C LEU A 189 -7.53 34.50 16.06
N THR A 190 -7.99 34.68 17.30
CA THR A 190 -8.16 36.00 17.94
C THR A 190 -7.66 36.04 19.39
N SER A 191 -6.86 35.08 19.82
CA SER A 191 -6.45 34.97 21.22
C SER A 191 -5.39 35.99 21.65
N GLY A 192 -4.67 36.61 20.70
CA GLY A 192 -3.47 37.42 20.96
C GLY A 192 -2.17 36.61 21.02
N LYS A 193 -2.26 35.27 21.13
CA LYS A 193 -1.14 34.34 21.00
C LYS A 193 -1.65 33.01 20.46
N ASP A 194 -1.71 32.90 19.13
CA ASP A 194 -2.17 31.68 18.48
C ASP A 194 -1.01 30.81 18.02
N VAL A 195 -1.20 29.49 18.14
CA VAL A 195 -0.21 28.49 17.72
C VAL A 195 -0.83 27.64 16.64
N ILE A 196 -0.15 27.51 15.51
CA ILE A 196 -0.58 26.70 14.37
C ILE A 196 0.45 25.61 14.10
N THR A 197 0.06 24.34 14.26
CA THR A 197 0.89 23.20 13.86
C THR A 197 0.86 23.03 12.33
N LEU A 198 2.03 22.86 11.73
CA LEU A 198 2.23 22.60 10.31
C LEU A 198 1.98 21.11 10.03
N ALA A 199 0.71 20.73 9.99
CA ALA A 199 0.30 19.32 9.92
C ALA A 199 0.51 18.66 8.54
N THR A 200 0.66 19.44 7.47
CA THR A 200 0.76 18.91 6.10
C THR A 200 1.81 19.64 5.29
N PRO A 201 2.45 18.98 4.31
CA PRO A 201 3.41 19.62 3.41
C PRO A 201 2.74 20.64 2.48
N GLY A 202 3.56 21.38 1.74
CA GLY A 202 3.14 22.36 0.75
C GLY A 202 3.03 23.78 1.30
N LYS A 203 2.59 24.69 0.45
CA LYS A 203 2.45 26.11 0.81
C LYS A 203 1.35 26.31 1.85
N LYS A 204 1.60 27.21 2.81
CA LYS A 204 0.63 27.67 3.81
C LYS A 204 0.57 29.18 3.76
N TRP A 205 -0.63 29.73 3.75
CA TRP A 205 -0.86 31.16 3.64
C TRP A 205 -1.66 31.66 4.84
N TYR A 206 -1.22 32.78 5.38
CA TYR A 206 -1.79 33.44 6.54
C TYR A 206 -1.94 34.93 6.27
N ILE A 207 -3.04 35.51 6.70
CA ILE A 207 -3.32 36.96 6.59
C ILE A 207 -3.87 37.49 7.92
N SER A 208 -3.73 38.79 8.14
CA SER A 208 -4.56 39.52 9.09
C SER A 208 -5.88 39.90 8.42
N GLY A 209 -6.98 39.73 9.13
CA GLY A 209 -8.32 40.09 8.71
C GLY A 209 -8.78 41.47 9.18
N PHE A 210 -7.92 42.24 9.85
CA PHE A 210 -8.23 43.63 10.20
C PHE A 210 -8.19 44.52 8.96
N PRO A 211 -9.05 45.57 8.89
CA PRO A 211 -9.04 46.53 7.78
C PRO A 211 -7.62 47.07 7.52
N SER A 212 -7.24 47.25 6.25
CA SER A 212 -5.92 47.67 5.74
C SER A 212 -4.70 46.82 6.10
N HIS A 213 -4.74 45.99 7.15
CA HIS A 213 -3.57 45.26 7.65
C HIS A 213 -2.95 44.33 6.58
N CYS A 214 -3.76 43.53 5.88
CA CYS A 214 -3.26 42.66 4.81
C CYS A 214 -2.91 43.42 3.53
N SER A 215 -3.77 44.35 3.10
CA SER A 215 -3.67 44.98 1.77
C SER A 215 -2.63 46.09 1.73
N ASP A 216 -2.61 46.95 2.74
CA ASP A 216 -1.86 48.21 2.73
C ASP A 216 -0.58 48.09 3.55
N HIS A 217 -0.64 47.30 4.64
CA HIS A 217 0.49 47.09 5.56
C HIS A 217 1.18 45.73 5.41
N ASN A 218 0.78 44.95 4.40
CA ASN A 218 1.39 43.67 4.04
C ASN A 218 1.50 42.67 5.22
N GLN A 219 0.56 42.69 6.16
CA GLN A 219 0.51 41.75 7.28
C GLN A 219 -0.03 40.39 6.82
N LYS A 220 0.82 39.70 6.05
CA LYS A 220 0.56 38.38 5.47
C LYS A 220 1.82 37.55 5.36
N LEU A 221 1.71 36.26 5.61
CA LEU A 221 2.79 35.28 5.55
C LEU A 221 2.42 34.11 4.63
N VAL A 222 3.25 33.85 3.62
CA VAL A 222 3.32 32.54 2.97
C VAL A 222 4.61 31.83 3.37
N ILE A 223 4.51 30.53 3.63
CA ILE A 223 5.66 29.63 3.82
C ILE A 223 5.48 28.38 2.97
N THR A 224 6.57 27.65 2.73
CA THR A 224 6.53 26.30 2.15
C THR A 224 6.95 25.30 3.21
N VAL A 225 6.08 24.32 3.49
CA VAL A 225 6.34 23.24 4.43
C VAL A 225 6.85 22.03 3.67
N GLU A 226 8.06 21.61 3.98
CA GLU A 226 8.63 20.37 3.47
C GLU A 226 7.90 19.19 4.11
N GLY A 227 7.46 18.26 3.27
CA GLY A 227 7.19 16.91 3.75
C GLY A 227 8.54 16.21 3.85
N GLY A 228 8.82 15.56 4.98
CA GLY A 228 9.59 14.33 4.86
C GLY A 228 8.91 13.52 3.77
N ALA A 229 9.67 13.04 2.78
CA ALA A 229 9.10 12.20 1.72
C ALA A 229 8.12 11.24 2.40
N PRO A 230 6.88 11.09 1.90
CA PRO A 230 6.04 10.02 2.43
C PRO A 230 6.93 8.80 2.44
N ALA A 231 7.15 8.22 3.64
CA ALA A 231 7.78 6.92 3.72
C ALA A 231 7.11 6.09 2.62
N PRO A 232 7.85 5.43 1.71
CA PRO A 232 7.24 4.64 0.64
C PRO A 232 6.12 3.88 1.31
N ALA A 233 4.88 4.16 0.90
CA ALA A 233 3.73 3.57 1.57
C ALA A 233 4.03 2.08 1.56
N THR A 234 4.25 1.49 2.74
CA THR A 234 4.22 0.04 2.86
C THR A 234 2.94 -0.35 2.15
N PRO A 235 2.99 -1.22 1.13
CA PRO A 235 1.80 -1.54 0.36
C PRO A 235 0.75 -1.97 1.38
N ILE A 236 -0.28 -1.14 1.53
CA ILE A 236 -1.45 -1.52 2.29
C ILE A 236 -1.88 -2.82 1.60
N PRO A 237 -1.98 -3.96 2.32
CA PRO A 237 -2.50 -5.17 1.73
C PRO A 237 -3.80 -4.79 1.05
N ALA A 238 -3.90 -5.04 -0.26
CA ALA A 238 -5.12 -4.82 -0.99
C ALA A 238 -6.27 -5.44 -0.17
N PRO A 239 -7.43 -4.77 -0.03
CA PRO A 239 -8.58 -5.37 0.62
C PRO A 239 -8.74 -6.78 0.07
N ALA A 240 -8.73 -7.77 0.95
CA ALA A 240 -8.91 -9.15 0.56
C ALA A 240 -10.10 -9.22 -0.39
N THR A 241 -9.88 -9.74 -1.60
CA THR A 241 -10.97 -10.03 -2.51
C THR A 241 -12.01 -10.83 -1.74
N PRO A 242 -13.31 -10.50 -1.86
CA PRO A 242 -14.35 -11.27 -1.18
C PRO A 242 -14.17 -12.74 -1.55
N ILE A 243 -14.04 -13.59 -0.54
CA ILE A 243 -14.04 -15.04 -0.71
C ILE A 243 -15.32 -15.38 -1.50
N PRO A 244 -15.23 -16.03 -2.68
CA PRO A 244 -16.41 -16.51 -3.36
C PRO A 244 -17.21 -17.39 -2.40
N ALA A 245 -18.51 -17.12 -2.28
CA ALA A 245 -19.40 -17.92 -1.46
C ALA A 245 -19.23 -19.42 -1.80
N PRO A 246 -19.29 -20.32 -0.80
CA PRO A 246 -19.22 -21.76 -1.05
C PRO A 246 -20.22 -22.14 -2.15
N ALA A 247 -19.75 -22.86 -3.16
CA ALA A 247 -20.62 -23.42 -4.17
C ALA A 247 -21.72 -24.23 -3.48
N THR A 248 -22.97 -23.96 -3.83
CA THR A 248 -24.12 -24.74 -3.39
C THR A 248 -23.89 -26.21 -3.72
N PRO A 249 -24.21 -27.14 -2.79
CA PRO A 249 -24.03 -28.56 -3.04
C PRO A 249 -24.89 -28.98 -4.24
N VAL A 250 -24.24 -29.66 -5.18
CA VAL A 250 -24.88 -30.29 -6.33
C VAL A 250 -25.94 -31.27 -5.80
N PRO A 251 -27.22 -31.15 -6.19
CA PRO A 251 -28.24 -32.09 -5.74
C PRO A 251 -27.92 -33.49 -6.28
N THR A 252 -27.88 -34.45 -5.38
CA THR A 252 -27.72 -35.87 -5.66
C THR A 252 -28.85 -36.34 -6.59
N PRO A 253 -28.56 -37.12 -7.66
CA PRO A 253 -29.61 -37.75 -8.46
C PRO A 253 -30.44 -38.69 -7.58
N GLY A 254 -31.74 -38.42 -7.49
CA GLY A 254 -32.69 -39.31 -6.82
C GLY A 254 -32.85 -40.64 -7.57
N PRO A 255 -33.32 -41.71 -6.90
CA PRO A 255 -33.48 -43.02 -7.53
C PRO A 255 -34.61 -42.98 -8.57
N ALA A 256 -34.38 -43.66 -9.70
CA ALA A 256 -35.38 -43.86 -10.75
C ALA A 256 -36.61 -44.60 -10.20
N THR A 257 -37.77 -43.95 -10.24
CA THR A 257 -39.07 -44.59 -10.04
C THR A 257 -39.62 -45.05 -11.38
N LYS A 258 -40.11 -46.30 -11.41
CA LYS A 258 -40.76 -46.93 -12.56
C LYS A 258 -41.99 -46.14 -13.00
N ASP A 259 -42.11 -46.06 -14.32
CA ASP A 259 -43.28 -45.64 -15.07
C ASP A 259 -44.38 -46.70 -14.95
N ASP A 260 -45.52 -46.32 -14.35
CA ASP A 260 -46.79 -47.02 -14.51
C ASP A 260 -47.80 -46.00 -15.05
N SER A 261 -47.98 -46.08 -16.37
CA SER A 261 -49.06 -45.55 -17.20
C SER A 261 -50.43 -45.43 -16.51
N ASN A 262 -51.04 -44.24 -16.52
CA ASN A 262 -52.47 -44.10 -16.84
C ASN A 262 -52.90 -42.68 -17.27
N ASN A 263 -53.20 -42.59 -18.56
CA ASN A 263 -54.21 -41.78 -19.25
C ASN A 263 -55.09 -40.80 -18.43
N SER A 264 -54.95 -39.49 -18.70
CA SER A 264 -56.12 -38.60 -18.89
C SER A 264 -55.71 -37.31 -19.60
N TYR A 265 -56.18 -37.14 -20.84
CA TYR A 265 -56.01 -35.90 -21.61
C TYR A 265 -56.82 -34.76 -20.98
N ARG A 266 -56.18 -33.63 -20.67
CA ARG A 266 -56.85 -32.39 -20.26
C ARG A 266 -56.93 -31.43 -21.44
N VAL A 267 -58.15 -31.12 -21.87
CA VAL A 267 -58.46 -30.11 -22.89
C VAL A 267 -58.54 -28.75 -22.21
N THR A 268 -57.78 -27.77 -22.69
CA THR A 268 -57.90 -26.36 -22.26
C THR A 268 -58.44 -25.51 -23.40
N ILE A 269 -59.62 -24.92 -23.19
CA ILE A 269 -60.26 -23.97 -24.12
C ILE A 269 -59.86 -22.56 -23.68
N SER A 270 -59.22 -21.80 -24.56
CA SER A 270 -58.95 -20.37 -24.34
C SER A 270 -59.83 -19.56 -25.29
N ALA A 271 -60.71 -18.73 -24.71
CA ALA A 271 -61.60 -17.86 -25.46
C ALA A 271 -61.03 -16.43 -25.48
N TYR A 272 -60.63 -15.95 -26.67
CA TYR A 272 -60.30 -14.55 -26.89
C TYR A 272 -61.50 -13.81 -27.47
N LYS A 273 -61.92 -12.73 -26.81
CA LYS A 273 -62.93 -11.80 -27.31
C LYS A 273 -62.22 -10.69 -28.09
N ILE A 274 -62.49 -10.60 -29.38
CA ILE A 274 -62.10 -9.44 -30.21
C ILE A 274 -63.38 -8.75 -30.64
N PHE A 275 -63.50 -7.47 -30.29
CA PHE A 275 -64.61 -6.62 -30.69
C PHE A 275 -64.30 -5.96 -32.02
N VAL A 276 -65.02 -6.35 -33.07
CA VAL A 276 -65.19 -5.54 -34.29
C VAL A 276 -66.64 -5.68 -34.72
N GLY A 277 -67.38 -4.57 -34.74
CA GLY A 277 -68.66 -4.46 -35.45
C GLY A 277 -69.69 -5.57 -35.22
N GLY A 278 -70.25 -5.67 -34.02
CA GLY A 278 -71.64 -6.10 -33.84
C GLY A 278 -72.09 -7.49 -34.32
N VAL A 279 -71.22 -8.49 -34.53
CA VAL A 279 -71.58 -9.94 -34.60
C VAL A 279 -70.34 -10.75 -34.18
N VAL A 280 -70.46 -11.68 -33.22
CA VAL A 280 -69.36 -12.59 -32.82
C VAL A 280 -69.64 -14.01 -33.36
N LEU A 281 -68.84 -14.45 -34.33
CA LEU A 281 -68.75 -15.84 -34.80
C LEU A 281 -67.48 -16.47 -34.19
N VAL A 282 -67.61 -17.61 -33.52
CA VAL A 282 -66.49 -18.33 -32.87
C VAL A 282 -66.02 -19.45 -33.81
N TRP A 283 -64.76 -19.38 -34.26
CA TRP A 283 -64.07 -20.49 -34.95
C TRP A 283 -62.87 -20.92 -34.11
N THR A 284 -62.75 -22.22 -33.85
CA THR A 284 -61.66 -22.84 -33.08
C THR A 284 -60.64 -23.46 -34.03
N ILE A 285 -59.36 -23.11 -33.86
CA ILE A 285 -58.23 -23.77 -34.53
C ILE A 285 -57.44 -24.53 -33.46
N LEU A 286 -57.26 -25.82 -33.66
CA LEU A 286 -56.52 -26.74 -32.79
C LEU A 286 -55.04 -26.73 -33.21
N THR A 287 -54.11 -26.46 -32.29
CA THR A 287 -52.68 -26.69 -32.51
C THR A 287 -52.18 -27.64 -31.42
N LEU A 288 -51.62 -28.78 -31.83
CA LEU A 288 -51.00 -29.78 -30.97
C LEU A 288 -49.54 -29.36 -30.71
N VAL A 289 -49.05 -29.56 -29.47
CA VAL A 289 -47.63 -29.50 -29.14
C VAL A 289 -47.23 -30.86 -28.55
#